data_AF-A0A560BV44-F1
#
_entry.id   AF-A0A560BV44-F1
#
_cell.length_a   1.000
_cell.length_b   1.000
_cell.length_c   1.000
_cell.angle_alpha   90.00
_cell.angle_beta   90.00
_cell.angle_gamma   90.00
#
_symmetry.space_group_name_H-M   'P 1'
#
loop_
_entity.id
_entity.type
_entity.pdbx_description
1 polymer ?
#
loop_
_entity_poly.entity_id
_entity_poly.type
_entity_poly.pdbx_seq_one_letter_code
_entity_poly.pdbx_strand_id
1 'polypeptide(L)' 'MCHGDYIRFLVAVEADPALRKALRRASRGLLTLGDLVDFAAGHGYRFTEADIPLAAAQPVGCGAD' A
#
# COMPACT_ATOMS: atom_id res chain seq x y z
N MET A 1 -7.37 -15.25 8.06
CA MET A 1 -7.05 -13.93 7.47
C MET A 1 -6.16 -13.18 8.45
N CYS A 2 -4.89 -12.97 8.12
CA CYS A 2 -3.93 -12.32 9.00
C CYS A 2 -4.12 -10.79 8.92
N HIS A 3 -4.79 -10.21 9.93
CA HIS A 3 -5.16 -8.79 10.01
C HIS A 3 -3.98 -7.80 10.07
N GLY A 4 -2.75 -8.22 9.76
CA GLY A 4 -1.53 -7.41 9.89
C GLY A 4 -0.60 -7.44 8.69
N ASP A 5 -0.94 -8.15 7.61
CA ASP A 5 -0.05 -8.25 6.44
C ASP A 5 0.09 -6.93 5.68
N TYR A 6 -0.92 -6.05 5.75
CA TYR A 6 -0.79 -4.67 5.24
C TYR A 6 0.28 -3.88 6.01
N ILE A 7 0.28 -3.94 7.35
CA ILE A 7 1.29 -3.25 8.17
C ILE A 7 2.67 -3.84 7.93
N ARG A 8 2.80 -5.17 7.81
CA ARG A 8 4.06 -5.82 7.45
C ARG A 8 4.57 -5.38 6.09
N PHE A 9 3.68 -5.22 5.11
CA PHE A 9 4.03 -4.69 3.80
C PHE A 9 4.58 -3.25 3.90
N LEU A 10 3.92 -2.37 4.66
CA LEU A 10 4.41 -0.99 4.87
C LEU A 10 5.80 -0.96 5.52
N VAL A 11 6.00 -1.75 6.58
CA VAL A 11 7.30 -1.87 7.26
C VAL A 11 8.37 -2.40 6.29
N ALA A 12 8.04 -3.38 5.46
CA ALA A 12 8.98 -3.92 4.48
C ALA A 12 9.31 -2.92 3.37
N VAL A 13 8.34 -2.13 2.89
CA VAL A 13 8.57 -1.05 1.92
C VAL A 13 9.52 0.01 2.50
N GLU A 14 9.45 0.28 3.80
CA GLU A 14 10.36 1.20 4.47
C GLU A 14 11.77 0.61 4.65
N ALA A 15 11.86 -0.66 5.04
CA ALA A 15 13.11 -1.35 5.34
C ALA A 15 13.89 -1.82 4.09
N ASP A 16 13.21 -2.17 3.00
CA ASP A 16 13.82 -2.66 1.76
C ASP A 16 13.83 -1.58 0.65
N PRO A 17 15.00 -1.01 0.31
CA PRO A 17 15.10 -0.01 -0.73
C PRO A 17 14.76 -0.53 -2.13
N ALA A 18 14.93 -1.84 -2.39
CA ALA A 18 14.57 -2.45 -3.66
C ALA A 18 13.04 -2.51 -3.80
N LEU A 19 12.34 -2.98 -2.77
CA LEU A 19 10.88 -2.99 -2.73
C LEU A 19 10.31 -1.56 -2.82
N ARG A 20 10.90 -0.60 -2.10
CA ARG A 20 10.52 0.82 -2.19
C ARG A 20 10.63 1.37 -3.61
N LYS A 21 11.73 1.05 -4.30
CA LYS A 21 11.97 1.48 -5.69
C LYS A 21 10.99 0.80 -6.65
N ALA A 22 10.69 -0.48 -6.44
CA ALA A 22 9.69 -1.21 -7.21
C ALA A 22 8.30 -0.58 -7.05
N LEU A 23 7.88 -0.31 -5.81
CA LEU A 23 6.62 0.36 -5.52
C LEU A 23 6.56 1.75 -6.17
N ARG A 24 7.62 2.56 -6.05
CA ARG A 24 7.69 3.90 -6.67
C ARG A 24 7.65 3.87 -8.20
N ARG A 25 8.13 2.79 -8.83
CA ARG A 25 8.01 2.60 -10.27
C ARG A 25 6.59 2.18 -10.66
N ALA A 26 5.99 1.28 -9.88
CA ALA A 26 4.63 0.79 -10.10
C ALA A 26 3.56 1.86 -9.79
N SER A 27 3.83 2.80 -8.88
CA SER A 27 2.85 3.77 -8.38
C SER A 27 2.19 4.63 -9.45
N ARG A 28 2.82 4.78 -10.64
CA ARG A 28 2.21 5.47 -11.79
C ARG A 28 1.02 4.72 -12.39
N GLY A 29 0.93 3.41 -12.16
CA GLY A 29 -0.14 2.54 -12.64
C GLY A 29 -0.98 1.90 -11.53
N LEU A 30 -0.72 2.19 -10.26
CA LEU A 30 -1.57 1.77 -9.14
C LEU A 30 -2.71 2.78 -8.99
N LEU A 31 -3.81 2.56 -9.69
CA LEU A 31 -4.96 3.48 -9.74
C LEU A 31 -6.05 3.12 -8.74
N THR A 32 -6.04 1.88 -8.26
CA THR A 32 -7.04 1.31 -7.36
C THR A 32 -6.37 0.62 -6.17
N LEU A 33 -7.16 0.35 -5.12
CA LEU A 33 -6.68 -0.49 -4.02
C LEU A 33 -6.39 -1.92 -4.47
N GLY A 34 -7.17 -2.45 -5.43
CA GLY A 34 -6.92 -3.73 -6.06
C GLY A 34 -5.53 -3.80 -6.68
N ASP A 35 -5.09 -2.76 -7.40
CA ASP A 35 -3.75 -2.73 -7.98
C ASP A 35 -2.65 -2.80 -6.90
N LEU A 36 -2.85 -2.15 -5.76
CA LEU A 36 -1.91 -2.20 -4.64
C LEU A 36 -1.89 -3.59 -3.99
N VAL A 37 -3.05 -4.23 -3.84
CA VAL A 37 -3.18 -5.61 -3.35
C VAL A 37 -2.46 -6.57 -4.29
N ASP A 38 -2.67 -6.46 -5.60
CA ASP A 38 -2.03 -7.31 -6.61
C ASP A 38 -0.50 -7.11 -6.64
N PHE A 39 -0.03 -5.86 -6.56
CA PHE A 39 1.39 -5.57 -6.42
C PHE A 39 1.97 -6.27 -5.18
N ALA A 40 1.33 -6.13 -4.02
CA ALA A 40 1.82 -6.70 -2.78
C ALA A 40 1.79 -8.24 -2.80
N ALA A 41 0.78 -8.85 -3.43
CA ALA A 41 0.69 -10.29 -3.66
C ALA A 41 1.85 -10.81 -4.52
N GLY A 42 2.25 -10.07 -5.55
CA GLY A 42 3.44 -10.36 -6.36
C GLY A 42 4.76 -10.35 -5.57
N HIS A 43 4.76 -9.72 -4.40
CA HIS A 43 5.89 -9.65 -3.45
C HIS A 43 5.71 -10.54 -2.20
N GLY A 44 4.68 -11.39 -2.16
CA GLY A 44 4.45 -12.37 -1.09
C GLY A 44 3.60 -11.88 0.09
N TYR A 45 3.05 -10.67 0.02
CA TYR A 45 2.15 -10.13 1.06
C TYR A 45 0.69 -10.44 0.70
N ARG A 46 -0.11 -10.84 1.69
CA ARG A 46 -1.51 -11.20 1.48
C ARG A 46 -2.44 -10.36 2.34
N PHE A 47 -3.00 -9.32 1.75
CA PHE A 47 -4.07 -8.52 2.33
C PHE A 47 -5.11 -8.20 1.24
N THR A 48 -6.29 -7.77 1.67
CA THR A 48 -7.39 -7.37 0.80
C THR A 48 -7.62 -5.86 0.91
N GLU A 49 -8.45 -5.30 0.04
CA GLU A 49 -8.83 -3.89 0.10
C GLU A 49 -9.46 -3.52 1.46
N ALA A 50 -10.19 -4.45 2.08
CA ALA A 50 -10.81 -4.26 3.39
C ALA A 50 -9.80 -4.14 4.54
N ASP A 51 -8.57 -4.62 4.35
CA ASP A 51 -7.49 -4.51 5.34
C ASP A 51 -6.76 -3.16 5.28
N ILE A 52 -7.06 -2.33 4.28
CA ILE A 52 -6.44 -1.02 4.07
C ILE A 52 -7.30 0.05 4.76
N PRO A 53 -6.79 0.71 5.83
CA PRO A 53 -7.57 1.68 6.61
C PRO A 53 -7.70 3.02 5.87
N LEU A 54 -8.51 3.06 4.80
CA LEU A 54 -8.77 4.26 4.00
C LEU A 54 -9.31 5.43 4.82
N ALA A 55 -10.12 5.15 5.85
CA ALA A 55 -10.67 6.18 6.74
C ALA A 55 -9.57 6.97 7.47
N ALA A 56 -8.41 6.36 7.74
CA ALA A 56 -7.25 7.02 8.34
C ALA A 56 -6.36 7.72 7.31
N ALA A 57 -6.52 7.41 6.02
CA ALA A 57 -5.71 7.94 4.93
C ALA A 57 -6.34 9.16 4.23
N GLN A 58 -7.51 9.64 4.70
CA GLN A 58 -8.04 10.90 4.18
C GLN A 58 -7.01 12.01 4.42
N PRO A 59 -6.61 12.76 3.39
CA PRO A 59 -5.76 13.92 3.61
C PRO A 59 -6.50 14.83 4.59
N VAL A 60 -5.88 15.10 5.74
CA VAL A 60 -6.29 16.23 6.59
C VAL A 60 -6.33 17.43 5.65
N GLY A 61 -7.52 18.00 5.49
CA GLY A 61 -7.95 18.79 4.32
C GLY A 61 -6.82 19.51 3.59
N CYS A 62 -6.75 19.29 2.27
CA CYS A 62 -6.21 20.32 1.39
C CYS A 62 -7.18 21.51 1.49
N GLY A 63 -6.97 22.35 2.50
CA GLY A 63 -7.69 23.60 2.69
C GLY A 63 -7.40 24.46 1.48
N ALA A 64 -8.46 24.80 0.76
CA ALA A 64 -8.45 25.94 -0.13
C ALA A 64 -8.23 27.19 0.75
N ASP A 65 -7.08 27.82 0.61
CA ASP A 65 -6.90 29.26 0.81
C ASP A 65 -6.18 29.81 -0.44
#